data_AF-A0A7Y2MTA2-F1
#
_entry.id   AF-A0A7Y2MTA2-F1
#
_cell.length_a   1.000
_cell.length_b   1.000
_cell.length_c   1.000
_cell.angle_alpha   90.00
_cell.angle_beta   90.00
_cell.angle_gamma   90.00
#
_symmetry.space_group_name_H-M   'P 1'
#
loop_
_entity.id
_entity.type
_entity.pdbx_description
1 polymer ?
#
loop_
_entity_poly.entity_id
_entity_poly.type
_entity_poly.pdbx_seq_one_letter_code
_entity_poly.pdbx_strand_id
1 'polypeptide(L)'
;MNQRVPIIFLLALLTIPFNHSCKKVEEVKNDAIEYSLNKLGDTFFSLIAESPEKDEMRKKYNGFVQRSINGEVDQEQIEYVAANMLNASNSQDRINPQLASNIVETTDPAPSIDKKDTEPSDNREKRLDENKMKLLGDRLSKILDFNDKLKESYAERDFSEKVFYKFDEGIKINLDEDLKNILEDAEQSVQVFVEFQENQDFTWVNDLSENLKLEQSKFMEEMKKLENMQELKNMKNLENLKVLEKMAMDFKFFLRDGKYTQFYFNDTSFVMPEIPQVNVDSILQSVEQSLRDAGIK
;
A
#
# COMPACT_ATOMS: atom_id res chain seq x y z
N MET A 1 49.29 29.69 52.47
CA MET A 1 47.87 29.94 52.82
C MET A 1 47.01 29.22 51.79
N ASN A 2 46.44 28.06 52.12
CA ASN A 2 45.59 27.28 51.22
C ASN A 2 44.16 27.36 51.74
N GLN A 3 43.28 28.07 51.02
CA GLN A 3 41.84 28.08 51.27
C GLN A 3 41.21 26.82 50.66
N ARG A 4 40.68 25.95 51.51
CA ARG A 4 39.78 24.86 51.11
C ARG A 4 38.35 25.39 51.17
N VAL A 5 37.67 25.42 50.02
CA VAL A 5 36.23 25.67 49.92
C VAL A 5 35.50 24.35 50.22
N PRO A 6 34.46 24.32 51.08
CA PRO A 6 33.79 23.07 51.45
C PRO A 6 32.81 22.60 50.36
N ILE A 7 32.98 21.35 49.94
CA ILE A 7 32.17 20.57 48.99
C ILE A 7 30.85 20.13 49.66
N ILE A 8 30.07 21.09 50.16
CA ILE A 8 28.77 20.79 50.78
C ILE A 8 27.60 21.47 50.03
N PHE A 9 27.89 22.45 49.16
CA PHE A 9 26.85 23.17 48.42
C PHE A 9 26.36 22.51 47.12
N LEU A 10 26.94 21.38 46.70
CA LEU A 10 26.65 20.76 45.40
C LEU A 10 25.62 19.61 45.46
N LEU A 11 25.09 19.28 46.64
CA LEU A 11 24.13 18.17 46.83
C LEU A 11 22.66 18.62 47.00
N ALA A 12 22.38 19.93 47.04
CA ALA A 12 21.02 20.45 47.27
C ALA A 12 20.24 20.82 45.99
N LEU A 13 20.79 20.59 44.79
CA LEU A 13 20.14 20.93 43.51
C LEU A 13 19.55 19.72 42.75
N LEU A 14 19.57 18.51 43.34
CA LEU A 14 19.04 17.29 42.72
C LEU A 14 17.70 16.80 43.28
N THR A 15 16.90 17.68 43.86
CA THR A 15 15.52 17.36 44.27
C THR A 15 14.53 18.29 43.60
N ILE A 16 14.50 18.27 42.27
CA ILE A 16 13.31 18.71 41.51
C ILE A 16 12.44 17.46 41.30
N PRO A 17 11.17 17.47 41.74
CA PRO A 17 10.31 16.30 41.63
C PRO A 17 9.96 16.02 40.15
N PHE A 18 10.40 14.87 39.68
CA PHE A 18 10.09 14.24 38.40
C PHE A 18 8.61 13.79 38.38
N ASN A 19 7.65 14.72 38.43
CA ASN A 19 6.23 14.38 38.55
C ASN A 19 5.35 14.84 37.38
N HIS A 20 5.94 15.13 36.22
CA HIS A 20 5.20 15.53 35.02
C HIS A 20 5.19 14.52 33.85
N SER A 21 5.77 13.32 34.00
CA SER A 21 5.88 12.35 32.88
C SER A 21 4.85 11.21 32.84
N CYS A 22 3.78 11.23 33.63
CA CYS A 22 2.78 10.14 33.61
C CYS A 22 1.57 10.33 32.68
N LYS A 23 1.52 11.40 31.86
CA LYS A 23 0.45 11.58 30.84
C LYS A 23 0.86 11.20 29.42
N LYS A 24 2.09 10.73 29.19
CA LYS A 24 2.62 10.39 27.85
C LYS A 24 2.50 8.92 27.43
N VAL A 25 1.87 8.07 28.24
CA VAL A 25 1.88 6.61 27.98
C VAL A 25 0.85 6.20 26.91
N GLU A 26 -0.08 7.07 26.51
CA GLU A 26 -0.97 6.83 25.36
C GLU A 26 -0.46 7.39 24.03
N GLU A 27 0.42 8.40 24.03
CA GLU A 27 1.03 8.91 22.79
C GLU A 27 2.10 7.97 22.22
N VAL A 28 2.84 7.24 23.05
CA VAL A 28 3.92 6.34 22.59
C VAL A 28 3.39 5.09 21.85
N LYS A 29 2.07 4.85 21.85
CA LYS A 29 1.47 3.60 21.35
C LYS A 29 1.25 3.58 19.83
N ASN A 30 0.92 4.72 19.22
CA ASN A 30 0.82 4.88 17.76
C ASN A 30 2.18 5.19 17.11
N ASP A 31 3.15 5.61 17.92
CA ASP A 31 4.46 6.02 17.44
C ASP A 31 5.21 4.89 16.72
N ALA A 32 5.14 3.64 17.17
CA ALA A 32 5.97 2.57 16.58
C ALA A 32 5.56 2.22 15.14
N ILE A 33 4.26 2.09 14.88
CA ILE A 33 3.75 1.80 13.52
C ILE A 33 3.92 3.02 12.61
N GLU A 34 3.60 4.22 13.12
CA GLU A 34 3.77 5.46 12.37
C GLU A 34 5.25 5.69 12.02
N TYR A 35 6.14 5.54 13.01
CA TYR A 35 7.59 5.64 12.82
C TYR A 35 8.08 4.65 11.76
N SER A 36 7.72 3.37 11.89
CA SER A 36 8.20 2.33 10.99
C SER A 36 7.74 2.57 9.55
N LEU A 37 6.46 2.91 9.36
CA LEU A 37 5.92 3.19 8.02
C LEU A 37 6.48 4.49 7.44
N ASN A 38 6.66 5.54 8.24
CA ASN A 38 7.28 6.77 7.75
C ASN A 38 8.75 6.55 7.35
N LYS A 39 9.54 5.85 8.19
CA LYS A 39 10.94 5.50 7.89
C LYS A 39 11.05 4.66 6.60
N LEU A 40 10.18 3.67 6.45
CA LEU A 40 10.09 2.83 5.26
C LEU A 40 9.76 3.68 4.02
N GLY A 41 8.73 4.53 4.11
CA GLY A 41 8.29 5.40 3.02
C GLY A 41 9.40 6.37 2.59
N ASP A 42 10.05 7.03 3.55
CA ASP A 42 11.13 7.97 3.24
C ASP A 42 12.31 7.30 2.56
N THR A 43 12.70 6.10 3.03
CA THR A 43 13.74 5.29 2.39
C THR A 43 13.35 4.94 0.96
N PHE A 44 12.15 4.38 0.77
CA PHE A 44 11.63 3.95 -0.52
C PHE A 44 11.53 5.12 -1.52
N PHE A 45 10.92 6.24 -1.12
CA PHE A 45 10.75 7.40 -1.99
C PHE A 45 12.07 8.13 -2.26
N SER A 46 13.10 7.99 -1.43
CA SER A 46 14.43 8.57 -1.71
C SER A 46 15.09 7.95 -2.97
N LEU A 47 14.69 6.73 -3.32
CA LEU A 47 15.24 5.97 -4.45
C LEU A 47 14.48 6.21 -5.77
N ILE A 48 13.36 6.95 -5.70
CA ILE A 48 12.55 7.32 -6.86
C ILE A 48 12.95 8.71 -7.34
N ALA A 49 13.16 8.87 -8.65
CA ALA A 49 13.48 10.16 -9.25
C ALA A 49 12.35 11.19 -9.01
N GLU A 50 12.75 12.45 -8.77
CA GLU A 50 11.79 13.55 -8.59
C GLU A 50 10.90 13.71 -9.83
N SER A 51 9.59 13.63 -9.61
CA SER A 51 8.57 13.67 -10.66
C SER A 51 7.19 13.96 -10.05
N PRO A 52 6.24 14.54 -10.80
CA PRO A 52 4.86 14.71 -10.32
C PRO A 52 4.21 13.39 -9.87
N GLU A 53 4.55 12.28 -10.53
CA GLU A 53 4.08 10.94 -10.19
C GLU A 53 4.56 10.50 -8.79
N LYS A 54 5.80 10.85 -8.40
CA LYS A 54 6.34 10.61 -7.06
C LYS A 54 5.52 11.32 -5.98
N ASP A 55 5.11 12.56 -6.22
CA ASP A 55 4.29 13.32 -5.27
C ASP A 55 2.91 12.70 -5.09
N GLU A 56 2.29 12.23 -6.18
CA GLU A 56 1.01 11.52 -6.11
C GLU A 56 1.13 10.20 -5.34
N MET A 57 2.18 9.42 -5.61
CA MET A 57 2.45 8.18 -4.88
C MET A 57 2.68 8.45 -3.38
N ARG A 58 3.47 9.48 -3.04
CA ARG A 58 3.70 9.87 -1.63
C ARG A 58 2.39 10.27 -0.95
N LYS A 59 1.49 10.98 -1.65
CA LYS A 59 0.16 11.32 -1.12
C LYS A 59 -0.69 10.08 -0.84
N LYS A 60 -0.72 9.11 -1.76
CA LYS A 60 -1.45 7.84 -1.57
C LYS A 60 -0.88 7.07 -0.39
N TYR A 61 0.45 6.95 -0.32
CA TYR A 61 1.15 6.30 0.79
C TYR A 61 0.86 6.95 2.14
N ASN A 62 0.92 8.28 2.23
CA ASN A 62 0.58 9.00 3.47
C ASN A 62 -0.87 8.72 3.90
N GLY A 63 -1.80 8.61 2.95
CA GLY A 63 -3.17 8.17 3.22
C GLY A 63 -3.22 6.77 3.82
N PHE A 64 -2.46 5.84 3.25
CA PHE A 64 -2.32 4.48 3.78
C PHE A 64 -1.73 4.43 5.20
N VAL A 65 -0.70 5.24 5.49
CA VAL A 65 -0.12 5.34 6.84
C VAL A 65 -1.19 5.78 7.85
N GLN A 66 -1.96 6.83 7.54
CA GLN A 66 -3.02 7.31 8.42
C GLN A 66 -4.13 6.26 8.64
N ARG A 67 -4.57 5.58 7.59
CA ARG A 67 -5.54 4.47 7.70
C ARG A 67 -4.98 3.32 8.55
N SER A 68 -3.70 3.00 8.40
CA SER A 68 -3.03 1.95 9.19
C SER A 68 -2.98 2.31 10.67
N ILE A 69 -2.64 3.56 11.01
CA ILE A 69 -2.64 4.07 12.39
C ILE A 69 -4.05 4.01 12.99
N ASN A 70 -5.08 4.29 12.20
CA ASN A 70 -6.47 4.19 12.63
C ASN A 70 -7.00 2.74 12.73
N GLY A 71 -6.19 1.74 12.37
CA GLY A 71 -6.61 0.34 12.34
C GLY A 71 -7.62 0.00 11.24
N GLU A 72 -7.67 0.81 10.18
CA GLU A 72 -8.54 0.63 9.01
C GLU A 72 -7.90 -0.28 7.94
N VAL A 73 -6.61 -0.59 8.09
CA VAL A 73 -5.84 -1.45 7.18
C VAL A 73 -5.50 -2.74 7.91
N ASP A 74 -5.75 -3.87 7.25
CA ASP A 74 -5.42 -5.18 7.80
C ASP A 74 -3.91 -5.36 7.97
N GLN A 75 -3.51 -6.04 9.06
CA GLN A 75 -2.11 -6.35 9.36
C GLN A 75 -1.38 -7.00 8.17
N GLU A 76 -2.04 -7.95 7.49
CA GLU A 76 -1.50 -8.65 6.32
C GLU A 76 -1.13 -7.69 5.19
N GLN A 77 -1.98 -6.69 4.93
CA GLN A 77 -1.73 -5.68 3.90
C GLN A 77 -0.56 -4.78 4.29
N ILE A 78 -0.45 -4.40 5.56
CA ILE A 78 0.69 -3.61 6.07
C ILE A 78 2.01 -4.36 5.87
N GLU A 79 2.03 -5.63 6.26
CA GLU A 79 3.21 -6.48 6.15
C GLU A 79 3.61 -6.73 4.69
N TYR A 80 2.64 -6.97 3.82
CA TYR A 80 2.86 -7.12 2.39
C TYR A 80 3.49 -5.87 1.75
N VAL A 81 2.95 -4.69 2.04
CA VAL A 81 3.50 -3.42 1.54
C VAL A 81 4.91 -3.22 2.09
N ALA A 82 5.13 -3.49 3.37
CA ALA A 82 6.43 -3.35 4.01
C ALA A 82 7.50 -4.26 3.41
N ALA A 83 7.19 -5.55 3.18
CA ALA A 83 8.11 -6.49 2.55
C ALA A 83 8.51 -6.04 1.14
N ASN A 84 7.55 -5.61 0.33
CA ASN A 84 7.80 -5.12 -1.03
C ASN A 84 8.65 -3.84 -1.05
N MET A 85 8.36 -2.88 -0.16
CA MET A 85 9.15 -1.65 -0.06
C MET A 85 10.57 -1.93 0.44
N LEU A 86 10.76 -2.85 1.38
CA LEU A 86 12.09 -3.27 1.84
C LEU A 86 12.90 -3.89 0.70
N ASN A 87 12.31 -4.83 -0.04
CA ASN A 87 12.95 -5.45 -1.20
C ASN A 87 13.35 -4.43 -2.26
N ALA A 88 12.42 -3.54 -2.62
CA ALA A 88 12.69 -2.48 -3.59
C ALA A 88 13.79 -1.53 -3.08
N SER A 89 13.79 -1.22 -1.78
CA SER A 89 14.79 -0.34 -1.17
C SER A 89 16.17 -0.97 -0.99
N ASN A 90 16.27 -2.28 -1.14
CA ASN A 90 17.54 -3.00 -1.11
C ASN A 90 18.22 -3.03 -2.48
N SER A 91 17.46 -2.81 -3.57
CA SER A 91 18.06 -2.62 -4.89
C SER A 91 18.94 -1.37 -4.89
N GLN A 92 20.18 -1.49 -5.40
CA GLN A 92 21.10 -0.35 -5.50
C GLN A 92 20.72 0.61 -6.64
N ASP A 93 19.82 0.17 -7.51
CA ASP A 93 19.33 0.95 -8.62
C ASP A 93 18.19 1.87 -8.19
N ARG A 94 18.00 2.94 -8.96
CA ARG A 94 16.82 3.80 -8.81
C ARG A 94 15.57 2.97 -9.06
N ILE A 95 14.58 3.11 -8.17
CA ILE A 95 13.31 2.43 -8.32
C ILE A 95 12.56 3.04 -9.50
N ASN A 96 12.15 2.18 -10.42
CA ASN A 96 11.33 2.57 -11.56
C ASN A 96 9.94 3.06 -11.07
N PRO A 97 9.46 4.26 -11.48
CA PRO A 97 8.16 4.78 -11.08
C PRO A 97 6.98 3.81 -11.27
N GLN A 98 6.99 2.98 -12.32
CA GLN A 98 5.95 1.97 -12.54
C GLN A 98 5.94 0.90 -11.44
N LEU A 99 7.12 0.38 -11.07
CA LEU A 99 7.24 -0.58 -9.98
C LEU A 99 6.79 0.06 -8.66
N ALA A 100 7.17 1.32 -8.44
CA ALA A 100 6.77 2.05 -7.25
C ALA A 100 5.26 2.26 -7.17
N SER A 101 4.62 2.59 -8.30
CA SER A 101 3.17 2.76 -8.38
C SER A 101 2.47 1.47 -8.01
N ASN A 102 2.90 0.32 -8.53
CA ASN A 102 2.29 -0.97 -8.23
C ASN A 102 2.32 -1.28 -6.72
N ILE A 103 3.45 -1.03 -6.06
CA ILE A 103 3.58 -1.25 -4.61
C ILE A 103 2.62 -0.33 -3.84
N VAL A 104 2.55 0.95 -4.21
CA VAL A 104 1.65 1.92 -3.56
C VAL A 104 0.18 1.66 -3.91
N GLU A 105 -0.15 1.16 -5.09
CA GLU A 105 -1.53 0.83 -5.49
C GLU A 105 -2.09 -0.33 -4.67
N THR A 106 -1.25 -1.27 -4.23
CA THR A 106 -1.69 -2.31 -3.29
C THR A 106 -2.07 -1.77 -1.90
N THR A 107 -1.84 -0.48 -1.63
CA THR A 107 -2.29 0.18 -0.40
C THR A 107 -3.75 0.62 -0.44
N ASP A 108 -4.37 0.63 -1.62
CA ASP A 108 -5.78 0.94 -1.73
C ASP A 108 -6.61 -0.16 -1.06
N PRO A 109 -7.67 0.20 -0.31
CA PRO A 109 -8.54 -0.80 0.27
C PRO A 109 -9.10 -1.66 -0.85
N ALA A 110 -9.05 -2.99 -0.68
CA ALA A 110 -9.72 -3.89 -1.61
C ALA A 110 -11.16 -3.39 -1.80
N PRO A 111 -11.67 -3.28 -3.04
CA PRO A 111 -13.01 -2.79 -3.27
C PRO A 111 -13.94 -3.61 -2.39
N SER A 112 -14.63 -2.93 -1.47
CA SER A 112 -15.62 -3.53 -0.60
C SER A 112 -16.65 -4.16 -1.52
N ILE A 113 -16.54 -5.46 -1.74
CA ILE A 113 -17.55 -6.23 -2.43
C ILE A 113 -18.78 -6.02 -1.58
N ASP A 114 -19.74 -5.24 -2.10
CA ASP A 114 -21.06 -5.08 -1.52
C ASP A 114 -21.59 -6.49 -1.27
N LYS A 115 -21.42 -6.97 -0.02
CA LYS A 115 -22.05 -8.18 0.47
C LYS A 115 -23.52 -7.83 0.63
N LYS A 116 -24.21 -7.70 -0.50
CA LYS A 116 -25.66 -7.67 -0.55
C LYS A 116 -26.14 -8.97 0.08
N ASP A 117 -26.99 -8.79 1.09
CA ASP A 117 -27.91 -9.79 1.62
C ASP A 117 -27.35 -10.85 2.59
N THR A 118 -26.35 -10.51 3.41
CA THR A 118 -26.20 -11.19 4.71
C THR A 118 -26.75 -10.28 5.79
N GLU A 119 -27.62 -10.84 6.64
CA GLU A 119 -28.33 -10.22 7.77
C GLU A 119 -27.52 -9.18 8.55
N PRO A 120 -28.18 -8.23 9.27
CA PRO A 120 -27.51 -7.24 10.10
C PRO A 120 -26.75 -7.92 11.25
N SER A 121 -25.55 -8.41 10.92
CA SER A 121 -24.54 -8.82 11.86
C SER A 121 -24.09 -7.56 12.57
N ASP A 122 -24.36 -7.53 13.86
CA ASP A 122 -23.94 -6.53 14.84
C ASP A 122 -22.59 -5.91 14.43
N ASN A 123 -22.66 -4.67 13.95
CA ASN A 123 -21.62 -3.94 13.22
C ASN A 123 -20.55 -3.44 14.21
N ARG A 124 -19.97 -4.35 15.00
CA ARG A 124 -18.68 -4.08 15.65
C ARG A 124 -17.65 -4.09 14.53
N GLU A 125 -17.41 -2.90 13.99
CA GLU A 125 -16.22 -2.57 13.21
C GLU A 125 -15.06 -3.39 13.76
N LYS A 126 -14.52 -4.26 12.91
CA LYS A 126 -13.43 -5.17 13.23
C LYS A 126 -12.13 -4.37 13.30
N ARG A 127 -12.10 -3.30 14.11
CA ARG A 127 -10.89 -2.56 14.41
C ARG A 127 -9.86 -3.56 14.90
N LEU A 128 -8.68 -3.55 14.29
CA LEU A 128 -7.61 -4.41 14.76
C LEU A 128 -7.35 -4.14 16.24
N ASP A 129 -7.11 -5.22 16.97
CA ASP A 129 -6.71 -5.17 18.38
C ASP A 129 -5.48 -4.27 18.50
N GLU A 130 -5.57 -3.23 19.33
CA GLU A 130 -4.49 -2.26 19.56
C GLU A 130 -3.17 -2.96 19.93
N ASN A 131 -3.24 -4.08 20.65
CA ASN A 131 -2.06 -4.86 21.00
C ASN A 131 -1.39 -5.48 19.78
N LYS A 132 -2.17 -5.94 18.80
CA LYS A 132 -1.64 -6.49 17.55
C LYS A 132 -0.95 -5.42 16.73
N MET A 133 -1.55 -4.24 16.61
CA MET A 133 -0.96 -3.12 15.88
C MET A 133 0.34 -2.63 16.51
N LYS A 134 0.39 -2.59 17.86
CA LYS A 134 1.62 -2.27 18.57
C LYS A 134 2.71 -3.31 18.32
N LEU A 135 2.40 -4.60 18.46
CA LEU A 135 3.34 -5.70 18.18
C LEU A 135 3.84 -5.66 16.74
N LEU A 136 2.96 -5.33 15.79
CA LEU A 136 3.31 -5.15 14.39
C LEU A 136 4.30 -3.99 14.21
N GLY A 137 4.00 -2.81 14.77
CA GLY A 137 4.88 -1.65 14.71
C GLY A 137 6.26 -1.93 15.30
N ASP A 138 6.30 -2.55 16.48
CA ASP A 138 7.56 -2.95 17.13
C ASP A 138 8.36 -3.93 16.25
N ARG A 139 7.69 -4.93 15.66
CA ARG A 139 8.34 -5.90 14.76
C ARG A 139 8.88 -5.22 13.50
N LEU A 140 8.10 -4.34 12.85
CA LEU A 140 8.55 -3.60 11.67
C LEU A 140 9.76 -2.71 11.98
N SER A 141 9.76 -2.02 13.12
CA SER A 141 10.90 -1.22 13.55
C SER A 141 12.16 -2.06 13.69
N LYS A 142 12.06 -3.24 14.32
CA LYS A 142 13.19 -4.18 14.45
C LYS A 142 13.71 -4.66 13.10
N ILE A 143 12.81 -4.95 12.15
CA ILE A 143 13.17 -5.40 10.81
C ILE A 143 13.91 -4.28 10.06
N LEU A 144 13.44 -3.04 10.16
CA LEU A 144 14.09 -1.87 9.56
C LEU A 144 15.48 -1.64 10.13
N ASP A 145 15.61 -1.67 11.46
CA ASP A 145 16.89 -1.49 12.13
C ASP A 145 17.88 -2.62 11.81
N PHE A 146 17.38 -3.84 11.67
CA PHE A 146 18.19 -4.98 11.19
C PHE A 146 18.66 -4.77 9.75
N ASN A 147 17.79 -4.34 8.85
CA ASN A 147 18.13 -4.05 7.45
C ASN A 147 19.20 -2.95 7.34
N ASP A 148 19.06 -1.87 8.12
CA ASP A 148 20.02 -0.77 8.12
C ASP A 148 21.40 -1.23 8.60
N LYS A 149 21.46 -1.97 9.71
CA LYS A 149 22.71 -2.56 10.22
C LYS A 149 23.35 -3.53 9.24
N LEU A 150 22.54 -4.33 8.57
CA LEU A 150 22.99 -5.24 7.52
C LEU A 150 23.61 -4.48 6.35
N LYS A 151 22.97 -3.41 5.87
CA LYS A 151 23.52 -2.53 4.81
C LYS A 151 24.82 -1.85 5.23
N GLU A 152 24.89 -1.37 6.47
CA GLU A 152 26.11 -0.76 7.01
C GLU A 152 27.26 -1.77 7.10
N SER A 153 26.96 -3.01 7.49
CA SER A 153 27.94 -4.09 7.60
C SER A 153 28.35 -4.65 6.23
N TYR A 154 27.47 -4.59 5.24
CA TYR A 154 27.63 -5.17 3.91
C TYR A 154 27.67 -4.07 2.84
N ALA A 155 28.83 -3.42 2.70
CA ALA A 155 29.03 -2.32 1.75
C ALA A 155 29.15 -2.76 0.27
N GLU A 156 28.96 -4.05 -0.04
CA GLU A 156 29.11 -4.58 -1.39
C GLU A 156 27.89 -4.30 -2.28
N ARG A 157 28.10 -4.40 -3.61
CA ARG A 157 27.09 -4.07 -4.62
C ARG A 157 25.88 -5.00 -4.65
N ASP A 158 26.01 -6.17 -4.03
CA ASP A 158 25.07 -7.27 -4.26
C ASP A 158 24.17 -7.54 -3.04
N PHE A 159 24.01 -6.55 -2.14
CA PHE A 159 23.16 -6.67 -0.95
C PHE A 159 21.73 -7.13 -1.28
N SER A 160 21.15 -6.64 -2.38
CA SER A 160 19.83 -7.04 -2.87
C SER A 160 19.72 -8.51 -3.28
N GLU A 161 20.84 -9.15 -3.62
CA GLU A 161 20.87 -10.59 -3.94
C GLU A 161 21.04 -11.46 -2.70
N LYS A 162 21.40 -10.85 -1.57
CA LYS A 162 21.76 -11.55 -0.32
C LYS A 162 20.70 -11.45 0.76
N VAL A 163 19.75 -10.51 0.65
CA VAL A 163 18.65 -10.31 1.59
C VAL A 163 17.33 -10.14 0.85
N PHE A 164 16.33 -10.93 1.23
CA PHE A 164 14.99 -10.86 0.67
C PHE A 164 13.92 -10.96 1.75
N TYR A 165 12.88 -10.14 1.65
CA TYR A 165 11.73 -10.11 2.56
C TYR A 165 10.53 -10.75 1.89
N LYS A 166 10.03 -11.84 2.47
CA LYS A 166 8.84 -12.54 1.98
C LYS A 166 7.67 -12.28 2.92
N PHE A 167 6.47 -12.15 2.37
CA PHE A 167 5.24 -12.22 3.15
C PHE A 167 4.70 -13.67 3.15
N ASP A 168 4.66 -14.30 4.33
CA ASP A 168 4.19 -15.67 4.56
C ASP A 168 3.75 -15.80 6.03
N GLU A 169 2.49 -15.50 6.32
CA GLU A 169 1.94 -15.38 7.69
C GLU A 169 2.75 -14.40 8.59
N GLY A 170 3.19 -13.29 8.00
CA GLY A 170 4.16 -12.38 8.60
C GLY A 170 5.26 -12.00 7.61
N ILE A 171 6.03 -10.96 7.93
CA ILE A 171 7.27 -10.70 7.20
C ILE A 171 8.32 -11.70 7.67
N LYS A 172 8.87 -12.46 6.71
CA LYS A 172 9.99 -13.38 6.89
C LYS A 172 11.21 -12.85 6.15
N ILE A 173 12.38 -13.05 6.73
CA ILE A 173 13.66 -12.59 6.17
C ILE A 173 14.42 -13.81 5.64
N ASN A 174 14.64 -13.87 4.34
CA ASN A 174 15.49 -14.85 3.71
C ASN A 174 16.89 -14.26 3.55
N LEU A 175 17.87 -14.92 4.14
CA LEU A 175 19.27 -14.52 4.10
C LEU A 175 20.07 -15.58 3.35
N ASP A 176 20.94 -15.11 2.47
CA ASP A 176 21.89 -15.98 1.78
C ASP A 176 22.94 -16.52 2.76
N GLU A 177 23.31 -17.80 2.63
CA GLU A 177 24.26 -18.45 3.56
C GLU A 177 25.63 -17.74 3.64
N ASP A 178 26.05 -17.04 2.59
CA ASP A 178 27.32 -16.30 2.61
C ASP A 178 27.33 -15.17 3.66
N LEU A 179 26.15 -14.65 4.02
CA LEU A 179 26.02 -13.63 5.07
C LEU A 179 26.24 -14.20 6.47
N LYS A 180 26.22 -15.53 6.64
CA LYS A 180 26.31 -16.16 7.96
C LYS A 180 27.61 -15.84 8.68
N ASN A 181 28.75 -15.98 8.00
CA ASN A 181 30.06 -15.70 8.60
C ASN A 181 30.20 -14.22 8.98
N ILE A 182 29.61 -13.33 8.18
CA ILE A 182 29.66 -11.87 8.40
C ILE A 182 28.79 -11.48 9.60
N LEU A 183 27.62 -12.10 9.73
CA LEU A 183 26.72 -11.88 10.85
C LEU A 183 27.26 -12.47 12.16
N GLU A 184 28.00 -13.58 12.10
CA GLU A 184 28.68 -14.16 13.26
C GLU A 184 29.81 -13.26 13.80
N ASP A 185 30.52 -12.55 12.91
CA ASP A 185 31.60 -11.62 13.28
C ASP A 185 31.09 -10.24 13.76
N ALA A 186 29.88 -9.83 13.36
CA ALA A 186 29.32 -8.54 13.68
C ALA A 186 28.58 -8.54 15.04
N GLU A 187 29.30 -8.25 16.13
CA GLU A 187 28.81 -8.27 17.52
C GLU A 187 27.45 -7.54 17.73
N GLN A 188 27.19 -6.45 17.00
CA GLN A 188 25.93 -5.67 17.10
C GLN A 188 24.76 -6.22 16.26
N SER A 189 25.07 -7.04 15.25
CA SER A 189 24.08 -7.73 14.42
C SER A 189 23.64 -9.03 15.08
N VAL A 190 24.52 -9.68 15.85
CA VAL A 190 24.24 -10.92 16.58
C VAL A 190 23.05 -10.78 17.52
N GLN A 191 22.92 -9.69 18.28
CA GLN A 191 21.84 -9.59 19.27
C GLN A 191 20.44 -9.47 18.63
N VAL A 192 20.33 -8.65 17.58
CA VAL A 192 19.08 -8.52 16.81
C VAL A 192 18.80 -9.82 16.04
N PHE A 193 19.84 -10.44 15.49
CA PHE A 193 19.77 -11.72 14.81
C PHE A 193 19.28 -12.85 15.72
N VAL A 194 19.76 -12.95 16.96
CA VAL A 194 19.32 -13.94 17.96
C VAL A 194 17.84 -13.78 18.26
N GLU A 195 17.34 -12.55 18.44
CA GLU A 195 15.91 -12.31 18.65
C GLU A 195 15.06 -12.76 17.46
N PHE A 196 15.50 -12.52 16.22
CA PHE A 196 14.79 -13.01 15.02
C PHE A 196 14.85 -14.53 14.89
N GLN A 197 15.97 -15.14 15.30
CA GLN A 197 16.14 -16.59 15.28
C GLN A 197 15.20 -17.30 16.26
N GLU A 198 15.01 -16.76 17.46
CA GLU A 198 14.08 -17.30 18.44
C GLU A 198 12.61 -17.24 17.97
N ASN A 199 12.26 -16.24 17.15
CA ASN A 199 10.90 -16.04 16.64
C ASN A 199 10.61 -16.75 15.31
N GLN A 200 11.57 -17.48 14.74
CA GLN A 200 11.44 -18.15 13.43
C GLN A 200 11.03 -17.19 12.30
N ASP A 201 11.48 -15.94 12.38
CA ASP A 201 11.19 -14.90 11.40
C ASP A 201 12.26 -14.83 10.29
N PHE A 202 13.21 -15.76 10.29
CA PHE A 202 14.28 -15.82 9.31
C PHE A 202 14.47 -17.25 8.76
N THR A 203 14.94 -17.35 7.52
CA THR A 203 15.41 -18.60 6.94
C THR A 203 16.74 -18.40 6.21
N TRP A 204 17.68 -19.33 6.40
CA TRP A 204 18.89 -19.41 5.58
C TRP A 204 18.54 -20.09 4.27
N VAL A 205 18.93 -19.46 3.16
CA VAL A 205 18.68 -19.96 1.82
C VAL A 205 20.02 -20.14 1.11
N ASN A 206 20.22 -21.35 0.58
CA ASN A 206 21.32 -21.62 -0.34
C ASN A 206 21.01 -20.96 -1.69
N ASP A 207 21.93 -20.14 -2.18
CA ASP A 207 21.81 -19.41 -3.44
C ASP A 207 20.49 -18.61 -3.53
N LEU A 208 20.41 -17.53 -2.73
CA LEU A 208 19.22 -16.67 -2.73
C LEU A 208 19.01 -16.01 -4.10
N SER A 209 20.08 -15.77 -4.87
CA SER A 209 20.02 -15.17 -6.21
C SER A 209 19.20 -16.04 -7.19
N GLU A 210 19.37 -17.36 -7.17
CA GLU A 210 18.54 -18.26 -8.00
C GLU A 210 17.06 -18.25 -7.59
N ASN A 211 16.77 -18.25 -6.29
CA ASN A 211 15.40 -18.20 -5.79
C ASN A 211 14.71 -16.85 -6.09
N LEU A 212 15.44 -15.75 -5.95
CA LEU A 212 15.00 -14.41 -6.32
C LEU A 212 14.65 -14.32 -7.81
N LYS A 213 15.50 -14.87 -8.70
CA LYS A 213 15.21 -14.92 -10.14
C LYS A 213 13.93 -15.69 -10.44
N LEU A 214 13.72 -16.80 -9.73
CA LEU A 214 12.50 -17.59 -9.87
C LEU A 214 11.26 -16.81 -9.40
N GLU A 215 11.31 -16.18 -8.23
CA GLU A 215 10.18 -15.37 -7.73
C GLU A 215 9.91 -14.14 -8.60
N GLN A 216 10.95 -13.42 -9.04
CA GLN A 216 10.81 -12.32 -9.98
C GLN A 216 10.16 -12.78 -11.30
N SER A 217 10.53 -13.96 -11.81
CA SER A 217 9.91 -14.49 -13.03
C SER A 217 8.42 -14.78 -12.85
N LYS A 218 8.02 -15.33 -11.69
CA LYS A 218 6.61 -15.57 -11.35
C LYS A 218 5.84 -14.26 -11.22
N PHE A 219 6.40 -13.29 -10.50
CA PHE A 219 5.80 -11.97 -10.34
C PHE A 219 5.62 -11.27 -11.69
N MET A 220 6.64 -11.28 -12.56
CA MET A 220 6.54 -10.73 -13.92
C MET A 220 5.47 -11.43 -14.77
N GLU A 221 5.31 -12.75 -14.62
CA GLU A 221 4.25 -13.50 -15.29
C GLU A 221 2.86 -13.10 -14.79
N GLU A 222 2.70 -12.89 -13.48
CA GLU A 222 1.46 -12.39 -12.87
C GLU A 222 1.13 -10.97 -13.32
N MET A 223 2.12 -10.08 -13.33
CA MET A 223 1.95 -8.71 -13.85
C MET A 223 1.49 -8.71 -15.30
N LYS A 224 2.11 -9.54 -16.15
CA LYS A 224 1.68 -9.69 -17.55
C LYS A 224 0.25 -10.22 -17.66
N LYS A 225 -0.18 -11.13 -16.77
CA LYS A 225 -1.57 -11.61 -16.72
C LYS A 225 -2.53 -10.49 -16.30
N LEU A 226 -2.16 -9.67 -15.31
CA LEU A 226 -2.94 -8.53 -14.86
C LEU A 226 -3.08 -7.47 -15.96
N GLU A 227 -1.99 -7.12 -16.64
CA GLU A 227 -2.01 -6.22 -17.80
C GLU A 227 -2.94 -6.74 -18.89
N ASN A 228 -2.82 -8.01 -19.28
CA ASN A 228 -3.71 -8.62 -20.27
C ASN A 228 -5.18 -8.55 -19.83
N MET A 229 -5.50 -8.76 -18.54
CA MET A 229 -6.87 -8.62 -18.03
C MET A 229 -7.36 -7.17 -18.06
N GLN A 230 -6.50 -6.20 -17.75
CA GLN A 230 -6.79 -4.76 -17.85
C GLN A 230 -7.10 -4.37 -19.29
N GLU A 231 -6.26 -4.81 -20.25
CA GLU A 231 -6.49 -4.60 -21.68
C GLU A 231 -7.81 -5.23 -22.15
N LEU A 232 -8.13 -6.43 -21.66
CA LEU A 232 -9.36 -7.13 -22.00
C LEU A 232 -10.61 -6.42 -21.43
N LYS A 233 -10.51 -5.86 -20.22
CA LYS A 233 -11.55 -4.96 -19.66
C LYS A 233 -11.70 -3.69 -20.50
N ASN A 234 -10.59 -3.08 -20.91
CA ASN A 234 -10.61 -1.88 -21.75
C ASN A 234 -11.23 -2.17 -23.13
N MET A 235 -10.92 -3.31 -23.74
CA MET A 235 -11.55 -3.77 -24.98
C MET A 235 -13.06 -3.98 -24.82
N LYS A 236 -13.51 -4.64 -23.74
CA LYS A 236 -14.94 -4.77 -23.44
C LYS A 236 -15.63 -3.43 -23.25
N ASN A 237 -14.99 -2.49 -22.57
CA ASN A 237 -15.53 -1.13 -22.40
C ASN A 237 -15.63 -0.39 -23.73
N LEU A 238 -14.62 -0.52 -24.61
CA LEU A 238 -14.65 0.00 -25.97
C LEU A 238 -15.76 -0.63 -26.83
N GLU A 239 -15.99 -1.94 -26.70
CA GLU A 239 -17.06 -2.64 -27.38
C GLU A 239 -18.44 -2.18 -26.88
N ASN A 240 -18.60 -2.02 -25.56
CA ASN A 240 -19.80 -1.46 -24.96
C ASN A 240 -20.06 -0.02 -25.44
N LEU A 241 -19.02 0.81 -25.57
CA LEU A 241 -19.13 2.16 -26.12
C LEU A 241 -19.58 2.15 -27.59
N LYS A 242 -19.05 1.23 -28.41
CA LYS A 242 -19.51 1.06 -29.81
C LYS A 242 -20.97 0.62 -29.89
N VAL A 243 -21.41 -0.26 -28.98
CA VAL A 243 -22.83 -0.66 -28.89
C VAL A 243 -23.71 0.53 -28.50
N LEU A 244 -23.28 1.34 -27.53
CA LEU A 244 -23.96 2.57 -27.14
C LEU A 244 -24.02 3.59 -28.28
N GLU A 245 -22.93 3.77 -29.02
CA GLU A 245 -22.87 4.66 -30.18
C GLU A 245 -23.81 4.20 -31.29
N LYS A 246 -23.87 2.88 -31.55
CA LYS A 246 -24.82 2.30 -32.49
C LYS A 246 -26.26 2.51 -32.03
N MET A 247 -26.57 2.29 -30.76
CA MET A 247 -27.90 2.56 -30.20
C MET A 247 -28.27 4.05 -30.33
N ALA A 248 -27.31 4.96 -30.08
CA ALA A 248 -27.51 6.39 -30.25
C ALA A 248 -27.74 6.78 -31.72
N MET A 249 -27.02 6.16 -32.67
CA MET A 249 -27.27 6.34 -34.11
C MET A 249 -28.64 5.81 -34.54
N ASP A 250 -29.01 4.60 -34.11
CA ASP A 250 -30.32 4.01 -34.41
C ASP A 250 -31.45 4.88 -33.84
N PHE A 251 -31.27 5.43 -32.63
CA PHE A 251 -32.19 6.38 -32.02
C PHE A 251 -32.24 7.72 -32.79
N LYS A 252 -31.11 8.24 -33.26
CA LYS A 252 -31.04 9.48 -34.07
C LYS A 252 -31.70 9.31 -35.45
N PHE A 253 -31.54 8.15 -36.08
CA PHE A 253 -32.26 7.80 -37.31
C PHE A 253 -33.77 7.69 -37.08
N PHE A 254 -34.17 7.05 -35.98
CA PHE A 254 -35.57 6.93 -35.57
C PHE A 254 -36.25 8.29 -35.37
N LEU A 255 -35.55 9.25 -34.74
CA LEU A 255 -36.05 10.61 -34.53
C LEU A 255 -36.12 11.44 -35.83
N ARG A 256 -35.20 11.22 -36.78
CA ARG A 256 -35.12 11.96 -38.05
C ARG A 256 -36.25 11.60 -39.03
N ASP A 257 -36.71 10.35 -39.03
CA ASP A 257 -37.74 9.88 -39.96
C ASP A 257 -39.17 10.22 -39.52
N GLY A 258 -39.36 10.89 -38.37
CA GLY A 258 -40.65 11.46 -37.94
C GLY A 258 -41.78 10.44 -37.73
N LYS A 259 -41.48 9.14 -37.74
CA LYS A 259 -42.46 8.07 -37.55
C LYS A 259 -42.46 7.65 -36.08
N TYR A 260 -43.33 8.27 -35.30
CA TYR A 260 -43.74 7.75 -34.00
C TYR A 260 -44.55 6.47 -34.20
N THR A 261 -43.89 5.33 -34.41
CA THR A 261 -44.53 4.03 -34.22
C THR A 261 -44.39 3.64 -32.76
N GLN A 262 -45.51 3.61 -32.04
CA GLN A 262 -45.64 2.99 -30.72
C GLN A 262 -45.12 1.55 -30.79
N PHE A 263 -44.08 1.25 -30.02
CA PHE A 263 -43.72 -0.14 -29.74
C PHE A 263 -44.73 -0.70 -28.73
N TYR A 264 -45.68 -1.48 -29.22
CA TYR A 264 -46.46 -2.37 -28.38
C TYR A 264 -45.57 -3.56 -27.99
N PHE A 265 -45.06 -3.55 -26.76
CA PHE A 265 -44.65 -4.79 -26.12
C PHE A 265 -45.94 -5.57 -25.83
N ASN A 266 -46.15 -6.66 -26.56
CA ASN A 266 -47.28 -7.54 -26.33
C ASN A 266 -47.16 -8.18 -24.93
N ASP A 267 -48.31 -8.23 -24.27
CA ASP A 267 -48.63 -8.91 -23.01
C ASP A 267 -48.11 -8.27 -21.73
N THR A 268 -48.63 -7.08 -21.42
CA THR A 268 -49.44 -6.83 -20.20
C THR A 268 -50.00 -5.42 -20.26
N SER A 269 -51.28 -5.25 -19.93
CA SER A 269 -51.98 -3.97 -19.93
C SER A 269 -51.43 -3.04 -18.84
N PHE A 270 -50.39 -2.27 -19.18
CA PHE A 270 -49.88 -1.17 -18.37
C PHE A 270 -50.43 0.13 -18.95
N VAL A 271 -51.26 0.84 -18.18
CA VAL A 271 -51.68 2.20 -18.53
C VAL A 271 -50.43 3.08 -18.36
N MET A 272 -49.87 3.55 -19.48
CA MET A 272 -48.75 4.47 -19.45
C MET A 272 -49.21 5.82 -18.87
N PRO A 273 -48.51 6.38 -17.85
CA PRO A 273 -48.63 7.80 -17.55
C PRO A 273 -48.15 8.61 -18.75
N GLU A 274 -48.74 9.80 -18.97
CA GLU A 274 -48.25 10.75 -19.98
C GLU A 274 -46.75 10.95 -19.78
N ILE A 275 -45.95 10.44 -20.72
CA ILE A 275 -44.51 10.64 -20.69
C ILE A 275 -44.31 12.14 -20.96
N PRO A 276 -43.71 12.91 -20.03
CA PRO A 276 -43.41 14.31 -20.27
C PRO A 276 -42.58 14.39 -21.54
N GLN A 277 -42.97 15.27 -22.47
CA GLN A 277 -42.29 15.41 -23.75
C GLN A 277 -40.79 15.57 -23.51
N VAL A 278 -40.05 14.53 -23.83
CA VAL A 278 -38.61 14.50 -23.67
C VAL A 278 -38.05 15.47 -24.70
N ASN A 279 -37.52 16.60 -24.21
CA ASN A 279 -36.88 17.58 -25.06
C ASN A 279 -35.58 16.97 -25.60
N VAL A 280 -35.66 16.44 -26.81
CA VAL A 280 -34.57 15.77 -27.53
C VAL A 280 -33.33 16.67 -27.62
N ASP A 281 -33.50 17.99 -27.70
CA ASP A 281 -32.40 18.95 -27.76
C ASP A 281 -31.59 18.98 -26.45
N SER A 282 -32.25 18.79 -25.31
CA SER A 282 -31.60 18.73 -23.99
C SER A 282 -30.75 17.46 -23.82
N ILE A 283 -31.23 16.33 -24.36
CA ILE A 283 -30.47 15.07 -24.37
C ILE A 283 -29.27 15.18 -25.31
N LEU A 284 -29.47 15.71 -26.52
CA LEU A 284 -28.38 15.92 -27.46
C LEU A 284 -27.30 16.87 -26.91
N GLN A 285 -27.69 17.97 -26.25
CA GLN A 285 -26.74 18.85 -25.56
C GLN A 285 -25.96 18.15 -24.45
N SER A 286 -26.62 17.32 -23.64
CA SER A 286 -25.97 16.60 -22.55
C SER A 286 -24.97 15.56 -23.07
N VAL A 287 -25.30 14.89 -24.18
CA VAL A 287 -24.40 13.93 -24.85
C VAL A 287 -23.22 14.65 -25.50
N GLU A 288 -23.46 15.76 -26.21
CA GLU A 288 -22.38 16.57 -26.79
C GLU A 288 -21.43 17.13 -25.73
N GLN A 289 -21.97 17.56 -24.58
CA GLN A 289 -21.15 18.05 -23.47
C GLN A 289 -20.30 16.93 -22.87
N SER A 290 -20.88 15.75 -22.66
CA SER A 290 -20.16 14.58 -22.14
C SER A 290 -19.03 14.11 -23.08
N LEU A 291 -19.24 14.19 -24.40
CA LEU A 291 -18.22 13.87 -25.40
C LEU A 291 -17.08 14.91 -25.40
N ARG A 292 -17.40 16.20 -25.25
CA ARG A 292 -16.39 17.26 -25.11
C ARG A 292 -15.57 17.11 -23.83
N ASP A 293 -16.23 16.80 -22.71
CA ASP A 293 -15.57 16.59 -21.43
C ASP A 293 -14.64 15.36 -21.45
N ALA A 294 -14.97 14.36 -22.28
CA ALA A 294 -14.13 13.20 -22.57
C ALA A 294 -13.02 13.47 -23.62
N GLY A 295 -12.90 14.70 -24.14
CA GLY A 295 -11.88 15.08 -25.13
C GLY A 295 -12.12 14.51 -26.54
N ILE A 296 -13.31 14.00 -26.82
CA ILE A 296 -13.69 13.44 -28.11
C ILE A 296 -14.24 14.58 -28.97
N LYS A 297 -13.58 14.86 -30.10
CA LYS A 297 -13.98 15.89 -31.07
C LYS A 297 -14.96 15.36 -32.10
#